data_AF-A0A3M1GCK0-F1
#
_entry.id   AF-A0A3M1GCK0-F1
#
_cell.length_a   1.000
_cell.length_b   1.000
_cell.length_c   1.000
_cell.angle_alpha   90.00
_cell.angle_beta   90.00
_cell.angle_gamma   90.00
#
_symmetry.space_group_name_H-M   'P 1'
#
loop_
_entity.id
_entity.type
_entity.pdbx_description
1 polymer ?
#
loop_
_entity_poly.entity_id
_entity_poly.type
_entity_poly.pdbx_seq_one_letter_code
_entity_poly.pdbx_strand_id
1 'polypeptide(L)'
;MTDLATIAAIVDDAARTATAIAQLSQSGHALDLDQAYRVQALSIDRRLARGEAMIGVKMGFTSRAKQVQMGLDDVIWGRLTDAMRVEDGSE
;
A
#
# COMPACT_ATOMS: atom_id res chain seq x y z
N MET A 1 9.22 17.11 10.66
CA MET A 1 7.93 16.73 10.06
C MET A 1 8.21 15.62 9.07
N THR A 2 7.56 14.46 9.20
CA THR A 2 7.81 13.32 8.30
C THR A 2 7.38 13.65 6.90
N ASP A 3 8.27 13.52 5.92
CA ASP A 3 7.94 13.76 4.51
C ASP A 3 7.23 12.54 3.90
N LEU A 4 5.91 12.55 3.97
CA LEU A 4 5.07 11.46 3.47
C LEU A 4 5.10 11.34 1.94
N ALA A 5 5.36 12.45 1.22
CA ALA A 5 5.42 12.43 -0.24
C ALA A 5 6.68 11.70 -0.73
N THR A 6 7.82 11.91 -0.06
CA THR A 6 9.04 11.16 -0.33
C THR A 6 8.87 9.67 -0.03
N ILE A 7 8.25 9.31 1.09
CA ILE A 7 8.01 7.89 1.43
C ILE A 7 7.05 7.24 0.41
N ALA A 8 6.01 7.96 -0.01
CA ALA A 8 5.10 7.49 -1.05
C ALA A 8 5.81 7.26 -2.39
N ALA A 9 6.78 8.11 -2.75
CA ALA A 9 7.61 7.91 -3.92
C ALA A 9 8.49 6.65 -3.80
N ILE A 10 9.12 6.43 -2.63
CA ILE A 10 9.94 5.24 -2.37
C ILE A 10 9.13 3.95 -2.59
N VAL A 11 7.95 3.82 -1.97
CA VAL A 11 7.14 2.59 -2.09
C VAL A 11 6.52 2.41 -3.48
N ASP A 12 6.16 3.51 -4.14
CA ASP A 12 5.64 3.49 -5.51
C ASP A 12 6.72 3.08 -6.53
N ASP A 13 7.93 3.65 -6.43
CA ASP A 13 9.05 3.29 -7.30
C ASP A 13 9.48 1.83 -7.07
N ALA A 14 9.59 1.40 -5.81
CA ALA A 14 9.87 0.00 -5.46
C ALA A 14 8.87 -0.97 -6.10
N ALA A 15 7.57 -0.65 -6.05
CA ALA A 15 6.53 -1.46 -6.66
C ALA A 15 6.63 -1.47 -8.20
N ARG A 16 6.93 -0.32 -8.81
CA ARG A 16 7.03 -0.16 -10.27
C ARG A 16 8.27 -0.85 -10.85
N THR A 17 9.38 -0.85 -10.13
CA THR A 17 10.65 -1.46 -10.57
C THR A 17 10.85 -2.87 -10.02
N ALA A 18 9.85 -3.43 -9.33
CA ALA A 18 9.93 -4.72 -8.63
C ALA A 18 11.20 -4.85 -7.76
N THR A 19 11.60 -3.75 -7.11
CA THR A 19 12.81 -3.68 -6.30
C THR A 19 12.44 -3.67 -4.82
N ALA A 20 12.87 -4.70 -4.09
CA ALA A 20 12.63 -4.75 -2.65
C ALA A 20 13.35 -3.60 -1.93
N ILE A 21 12.68 -3.03 -0.92
CA ILE A 21 13.22 -2.00 -0.04
C ILE A 21 13.27 -2.53 1.40
N ALA A 22 14.14 -1.94 2.22
CA ALA A 22 14.14 -2.20 3.64
C ALA A 22 12.80 -1.75 4.28
N GLN A 23 12.47 -2.32 5.44
CA GLN A 23 11.29 -1.88 6.19
C GLN A 23 11.39 -0.39 6.52
N LEU A 24 10.32 0.36 6.28
CA LEU A 24 10.26 1.81 6.52
C LEU A 24 10.63 2.15 7.97
N SER A 25 10.10 1.40 8.93
CA SER A 25 10.39 1.56 10.37
C SER A 25 11.87 1.34 10.73
N GLN A 26 12.58 0.49 9.98
CA GLN A 26 14.01 0.22 10.16
C GLN A 26 14.91 1.21 9.40
N SER A 27 14.31 2.00 8.50
CA SER A 27 15.01 2.92 7.59
C SER A 27 14.85 4.39 8.01
N GLY A 28 14.46 4.65 9.26
CA GLY A 28 14.23 6.00 9.78
C GLY A 28 12.89 6.62 9.37
N HIS A 29 11.98 5.84 8.77
CA HIS A 29 10.64 6.25 8.38
C HIS A 29 9.59 5.61 9.30
N ALA A 30 9.65 5.95 10.60
CA ALA A 30 8.61 5.55 11.54
C ALA A 30 7.31 6.31 11.20
N LEU A 31 6.23 5.56 10.99
CA LEU A 31 4.90 6.08 10.68
C LEU A 31 3.92 5.63 11.76
N ASP A 32 3.05 6.53 12.21
CA ASP A 32 1.81 6.12 12.85
C ASP A 32 0.81 5.56 11.81
N LEU A 33 -0.34 5.08 12.27
CA LEU A 33 -1.34 4.45 11.41
C LEU A 33 -1.94 5.43 10.38
N ASP A 34 -2.22 6.67 10.78
CA ASP A 34 -2.80 7.69 9.88
C ASP A 34 -1.79 8.06 8.79
N GLN A 35 -0.54 8.27 9.18
CA GLN A 35 0.57 8.53 8.27
C GLN A 35 0.78 7.37 7.30
N ALA A 36 0.70 6.11 7.76
CA ALA A 36 0.81 4.93 6.89
C ALA A 36 -0.30 4.90 5.83
N TYR A 37 -1.56 5.17 6.21
CA TYR A 37 -2.67 5.26 5.26
C TYR A 37 -2.57 6.47 4.33
N ARG A 38 -1.99 7.59 4.79
CA ARG A 38 -1.71 8.76 3.95
C ARG A 38 -0.61 8.48 2.92
N VAL A 39 0.46 7.78 3.32
CA VAL A 39 1.49 7.29 2.39
C VAL A 39 0.88 6.36 1.33
N GLN A 40 0.00 5.44 1.75
CA GLN A 40 -0.73 4.58 0.81
C GLN A 40 -1.58 5.41 -0.18
N ALA A 41 -2.27 6.45 0.30
CA ALA A 41 -3.06 7.32 -0.56
C ALA A 41 -2.20 8.04 -1.60
N LEU A 42 -1.10 8.66 -1.15
CA LEU A 42 -0.18 9.39 -2.02
C LEU A 42 0.51 8.47 -3.04
N SER A 43 0.83 7.23 -2.67
CA SER A 43 1.36 6.24 -3.62
C SER A 43 0.33 5.88 -4.70
N ILE A 44 -0.94 5.77 -4.35
CA ILE A 44 -2.02 5.56 -5.32
C ILE A 44 -2.24 6.81 -6.18
N ASP A 45 -2.18 8.02 -5.62
CA ASP A 45 -2.28 9.26 -6.41
C ASP A 45 -1.21 9.32 -7.51
N ARG A 46 0.00 8.81 -7.24
CA ARG A 46 1.06 8.69 -8.27
C ARG A 46 0.70 7.71 -9.39
N ARG A 47 0.00 6.61 -9.08
CA ARG A 47 -0.55 5.68 -10.07
C ARG A 47 -1.62 6.34 -10.93
N LEU A 48 -2.55 7.06 -10.29
CA LEU A 48 -3.60 7.80 -10.98
C LEU A 48 -3.03 8.88 -11.90
N ALA A 49 -1.98 9.59 -11.45
CA ALA A 49 -1.26 10.57 -12.28
C ALA A 49 -0.56 9.95 -13.50
N ARG A 50 -0.28 8.64 -13.49
CA ARG A 50 0.22 7.88 -14.66
C ARG A 50 -0.89 7.33 -15.56
N GLY A 51 -2.16 7.58 -15.24
CA GLY A 51 -3.32 7.18 -16.04
C GLY A 51 -4.04 5.92 -15.57
N GLU A 52 -3.63 5.31 -14.45
CA GLU A 52 -4.40 4.22 -13.84
C GLU A 52 -5.76 4.74 -13.30
N ALA A 53 -6.77 3.88 -13.26
CA ALA A 53 -8.09 4.19 -12.72
C ALA A 53 -8.36 3.41 -11.43
N MET A 54 -8.97 4.07 -10.43
CA MET A 54 -9.35 3.40 -9.19
C MET A 54 -10.59 2.52 -9.43
N ILE A 55 -10.51 1.23 -9.13
CA ILE A 55 -11.58 0.25 -9.40
C ILE A 55 -12.16 -0.40 -8.14
N GLY A 56 -11.60 -0.14 -6.96
CA GLY A 56 -12.16 -0.62 -5.71
C GLY A 56 -11.17 -0.64 -4.54
N VAL A 57 -11.54 -1.43 -3.52
CA VAL A 57 -10.74 -1.63 -2.31
C VAL A 57 -10.65 -3.11 -1.97
N LYS A 58 -9.52 -3.51 -1.38
CA LYS A 58 -9.31 -4.85 -0.86
C LYS A 58 -9.19 -4.82 0.65
N MET A 59 -10.03 -5.57 1.35
CA MET A 59 -9.91 -5.80 2.79
C MET A 59 -9.00 -7.00 3.08
N GLY A 60 -8.08 -6.85 4.03
CA GLY A 60 -7.16 -7.86 4.54
C GLY A 60 -7.37 -8.09 6.04
N PHE A 61 -6.87 -9.22 6.54
CA PHE A 61 -7.01 -9.63 7.93
C PHE A 61 -8.46 -9.57 8.46
N THR A 62 -9.41 -10.08 7.67
CA THR A 62 -10.85 -10.12 8.05
C THR A 62 -11.21 -11.26 9.02
N SER A 63 -10.33 -12.25 9.17
CA SER A 63 -10.48 -13.32 10.17
C SER A 63 -9.92 -12.86 11.52
N ARG A 64 -10.73 -12.97 12.58
CA ARG A 64 -10.29 -12.63 13.95
C ARG A 64 -9.06 -13.42 14.39
N ALA A 65 -9.00 -14.72 14.04
CA ALA A 65 -7.84 -15.55 14.35
C ALA A 65 -6.56 -15.02 13.71
N LYS A 66 -6.62 -14.60 12.43
CA LYS A 66 -5.48 -13.99 11.74
C LYS A 66 -5.13 -12.61 12.27
N GLN A 67 -6.11 -11.79 12.68
CA GLN A 67 -5.87 -10.49 13.32
C GLN A 67 -5.02 -10.68 14.59
N VAL A 68 -5.48 -11.55 15.51
CA VAL A 68 -4.78 -11.83 16.77
C VAL A 68 -3.37 -12.37 16.52
N GLN A 69 -3.22 -13.32 15.59
CA GLN A 69 -1.92 -13.88 15.22
C GLN A 69 -0.93 -12.80 14.75
N MET A 70 -1.42 -11.80 14.02
CA MET A 70 -0.60 -10.72 13.45
C MET A 70 -0.47 -9.50 14.37
N GLY A 71 -1.04 -9.55 15.58
CA GLY A 71 -1.05 -8.42 16.51
C GLY A 71 -1.84 -7.23 16.00
N LEU A 72 -2.92 -7.47 15.24
CA LEU A 72 -3.82 -6.46 14.72
C LEU A 72 -5.13 -6.44 15.51
N ASP A 73 -5.60 -5.24 15.81
CA ASP A 73 -6.88 -5.05 16.51
C ASP A 73 -8.07 -4.89 15.55
N ASP A 74 -7.80 -4.58 14.27
CA ASP A 74 -8.79 -4.31 13.23
C ASP A 74 -8.33 -4.85 11.86
N VAL A 75 -9.23 -4.82 10.88
CA VAL A 75 -8.94 -5.12 9.48
C VAL A 75 -8.00 -4.08 8.88
N ILE A 76 -7.26 -4.47 7.84
CA ILE A 76 -6.54 -3.52 6.98
C ILE A 76 -7.23 -3.44 5.64
N TRP A 77 -6.99 -2.36 4.91
CA TRP A 77 -7.48 -2.23 3.55
C TRP A 77 -6.48 -1.52 2.64
N GLY A 78 -6.61 -1.78 1.36
CA GLY A 78 -5.82 -1.15 0.30
C GLY A 78 -6.70 -0.78 -0.89
N ARG A 79 -6.23 0.17 -1.69
CA ARG A 79 -6.91 0.63 -2.91
C ARG A 79 -6.45 -0.20 -4.10
N LEU A 80 -7.36 -0.49 -5.02
CA LEU A 80 -7.09 -1.25 -6.24
C LEU A 80 -7.20 -0.34 -7.45
N THR A 81 -6.28 -0.49 -8.39
CA THR A 81 -6.35 0.14 -9.70
C THR A 81 -6.63 -0.88 -10.80
N ASP A 82 -7.09 -0.41 -11.95
CA ASP A 82 -7.32 -1.20 -13.16
C ASP A 82 -6.08 -1.98 -13.60
N ALA A 83 -4.89 -1.41 -13.46
CA ALA A 83 -3.62 -2.09 -13.74
C ALA A 83 -3.33 -3.30 -12.83
N MET A 84 -4.04 -3.46 -11.72
CA MET A 84 -3.94 -4.64 -10.85
C MET A 84 -4.89 -5.78 -11.26
N ARG A 85 -5.78 -5.54 -12.23
CA ARG A 85 -6.72 -6.55 -12.71
C ARG A 85 -6.00 -7.53 -13.63
N VAL A 86 -6.11 -8.80 -13.30
CA VAL A 86 -5.67 -9.92 -14.12
C VAL A 86 -6.92 -10.70 -14.53
N GLU A 87 -7.09 -10.97 -15.82
CA GLU A 87 -8.24 -11.73 -16.31
C GLU A 87 -8.06 -13.22 -16.02
N ASP A 88 -9.18 -13.92 -15.82
CA ASP A 88 -9.13 -15.35 -15.62
C ASP A 88 -8.58 -16.04 -16.87
N GLY A 89 -7.54 -16.86 -16.72
CA GLY A 89 -6.86 -17.55 -17.82
C GLY A 89 -5.77 -16.75 -18.54
N SER A 90 -5.35 -15.57 -18.06
CA SER A 90 -4.12 -14.93 -18.58
C SER A 90 -2.86 -15.60 -18.01
N GLU A 91 -1.88 -15.91 -18.86
CA GLU A 91 -0.54 -16.44 -18.50
C GLU A 91 0.47 -15.34 -18.17
#